data_AF-A0A960HRM0-F1
#
_entry.id   AF-A0A960HRM0-F1
#
_cell.length_a   1.000
_cell.length_b   1.000
_cell.length_c   1.000
_cell.angle_alpha   90.00
_cell.angle_beta   90.00
_cell.angle_gamma   90.00
#
_symmetry.space_group_name_H-M   'P 1'
#
loop_
_entity.id
_entity.type
_entity.pdbx_description
1 polymer ?
#
loop_
_entity_poly.entity_id
_entity_poly.type
_entity_poly.pdbx_seq_one_letter_code
_entity_poly.pdbx_strand_id
1 'polypeptide(L)'
;GGAALAADIDAPLIGRIPLEPTVAAGNDDGVPVAWGGQGAAADEFRAIAERIVTDLLPPTTDADVDMAGCSARLLDAVNAAFDD
;
A
#
# COMPACT_ATOMS: atom_id res chain seq x y z
N GLY A 1 -2.76 8.42 -21.82
CA GLY A 1 -3.42 8.20 -20.51
C GLY A 1 -2.80 7.02 -19.80
N GLY A 2 -3.26 6.67 -18.59
CA GLY A 2 -2.59 5.67 -17.74
C GLY A 2 -2.32 4.30 -18.38
N ALA A 3 -3.25 3.78 -19.20
CA ALA A 3 -3.03 2.51 -19.91
C ALA A 3 -1.93 2.56 -20.97
N ALA A 4 -1.81 3.69 -21.69
CA ALA A 4 -0.72 3.86 -22.66
C ALA A 4 0.63 3.95 -21.92
N LEU A 5 0.70 4.74 -20.84
CA LEU A 5 1.90 4.86 -20.03
C LEU A 5 2.34 3.50 -19.44
N ALA A 6 1.40 2.71 -18.93
CA ALA A 6 1.66 1.38 -18.40
C ALA A 6 2.31 0.45 -19.45
N ALA A 7 1.81 0.49 -20.69
CA ALA A 7 2.41 -0.25 -21.79
C ALA A 7 3.81 0.27 -22.17
N ASP A 8 4.01 1.60 -22.19
CA ASP A 8 5.28 2.21 -22.56
C ASP A 8 6.41 1.89 -21.57
N ILE A 9 6.08 1.70 -20.29
CA ILE A 9 7.06 1.41 -19.23
C ILE A 9 7.13 -0.08 -18.84
N ASP A 10 6.41 -0.95 -19.55
CA ASP A 10 6.30 -2.38 -19.25
C ASP A 10 5.90 -2.67 -17.78
N ALA A 11 4.89 -1.92 -17.29
CA ALA A 11 4.36 -2.10 -15.95
C ALA A 11 2.85 -2.43 -15.98
N PRO A 12 2.33 -3.23 -15.03
CA PRO A 12 0.92 -3.52 -14.96
C PRO A 12 0.11 -2.29 -14.54
N LEU A 13 -1.02 -2.04 -15.21
CA LEU A 13 -2.00 -1.07 -14.74
C LEU A 13 -2.77 -1.63 -13.54
N ILE A 14 -2.64 -0.98 -12.38
CA ILE A 14 -3.21 -1.50 -11.13
C ILE A 14 -4.63 -0.98 -10.84
N GLY A 15 -5.06 0.11 -11.49
CA GLY A 15 -6.44 0.61 -11.44
C GLY A 15 -6.64 1.90 -12.22
N ARG A 16 -7.85 2.48 -12.19
CA ARG A 16 -8.15 3.74 -12.89
C ARG A 16 -9.23 4.55 -12.18
N ILE A 17 -8.81 5.63 -11.54
CA ILE A 17 -9.72 6.55 -10.86
C ILE A 17 -10.52 7.40 -11.88
N PRO A 18 -11.86 7.41 -11.83
CA PRO A 18 -12.68 8.34 -12.61
C PRO A 18 -12.48 9.80 -12.15
N LEU A 19 -12.64 10.75 -13.06
CA LEU A 19 -12.55 12.17 -12.73
C LEU A 19 -13.83 12.61 -12.01
N GLU A 20 -13.73 12.89 -10.71
CA GLU A 20 -14.82 13.43 -9.89
C GLU A 20 -14.35 14.71 -9.16
N PRO A 21 -15.13 15.81 -9.18
CA PRO A 21 -14.77 17.05 -8.49
C PRO A 21 -14.55 16.90 -6.98
N THR A 22 -15.20 15.90 -6.37
CA THR A 22 -15.09 15.55 -4.96
C THR A 22 -13.65 15.17 -4.57
N VAL A 23 -12.84 14.67 -5.49
CA VAL A 23 -11.44 14.33 -5.25
C VAL A 23 -10.62 15.57 -4.89
N ALA A 24 -10.78 16.65 -5.66
CA ALA A 24 -10.08 17.91 -5.42
C ALA A 24 -10.60 18.59 -4.14
N ALA A 25 -11.94 18.67 -3.99
CA ALA A 25 -12.55 19.25 -2.79
C ALA A 25 -12.10 18.54 -1.50
N GLY A 26 -12.06 17.20 -1.48
CA GLY A 26 -11.59 16.45 -0.33
C GLY A 26 -10.10 16.66 -0.02
N ASN A 27 -9.27 16.96 -1.02
CA ASN A 27 -7.87 17.34 -0.81
C ASN A 27 -7.77 18.72 -0.14
N ASP A 28 -8.51 19.70 -0.66
CA ASP A 28 -8.54 21.08 -0.14
C ASP A 28 -9.07 21.12 1.30
N ASP A 29 -10.07 20.29 1.61
CA ASP A 29 -10.69 20.20 2.94
C ASP A 29 -9.88 19.35 3.94
N GLY A 30 -8.81 18.68 3.49
CA GLY A 30 -8.01 17.78 4.32
C GLY A 30 -8.71 16.46 4.70
N VAL A 31 -9.79 16.11 3.99
CA VAL A 31 -10.54 14.86 4.17
C VAL A 31 -10.57 14.10 2.84
N PRO A 32 -9.54 13.29 2.53
CA PRO A 32 -9.45 12.61 1.25
C PRO A 32 -10.64 11.68 0.98
N VAL A 33 -11.11 11.64 -0.27
CA VAL A 33 -12.25 10.80 -0.67
C VAL A 33 -12.03 9.31 -0.44
N ALA A 34 -10.76 8.85 -0.41
CA ALA A 34 -10.40 7.47 -0.13
C ALA A 34 -10.69 7.05 1.33
N TRP A 35 -10.72 8.00 2.28
CA TRP A 35 -10.95 7.72 3.70
C TRP A 35 -12.44 7.74 4.05
N GLY A 36 -13.12 8.84 3.77
CA GLY A 36 -14.51 9.09 4.21
C GLY A 36 -15.45 9.53 3.10
N GLY A 37 -14.97 9.53 1.85
CA GLY A 37 -15.73 9.96 0.69
C GLY A 37 -16.63 8.87 0.10
N GLN A 38 -17.55 9.31 -0.74
CA GLN A 38 -18.49 8.49 -1.50
C GLN A 38 -18.29 8.77 -3.00
N GLY A 39 -18.79 7.87 -3.85
CA GLY A 39 -18.69 8.01 -5.31
C GLY A 39 -17.70 7.05 -5.94
N ALA A 40 -17.67 7.04 -7.27
CA ALA A 40 -16.94 6.03 -8.04
C ALA A 40 -15.41 6.15 -7.83
N ALA A 41 -14.89 7.36 -7.62
CA ALA A 41 -13.48 7.57 -7.31
C ALA A 41 -13.13 7.02 -5.92
N ALA A 42 -13.98 7.25 -4.92
CA ALA A 42 -13.78 6.72 -3.58
C ALA A 42 -13.78 5.18 -3.57
N ASP A 43 -14.70 4.57 -4.33
CA ASP A 43 -14.78 3.12 -4.46
C ASP A 43 -13.55 2.54 -5.17
N GLU A 44 -13.12 3.16 -6.26
CA GLU A 44 -11.93 2.69 -7.00
C GLU A 44 -10.64 2.86 -6.18
N PHE A 45 -10.48 3.96 -5.42
CA PHE A 45 -9.32 4.11 -4.52
C PHE A 45 -9.25 2.98 -3.50
N ARG A 46 -10.39 2.63 -2.90
CA ARG A 46 -10.47 1.52 -1.94
C ARG A 46 -10.21 0.17 -2.60
N ALA A 47 -10.74 -0.07 -3.81
CA ALA A 47 -10.48 -1.29 -4.56
C ALA A 47 -9.00 -1.46 -4.94
N ILE A 48 -8.32 -0.37 -5.33
CA ILE A 48 -6.88 -0.39 -5.61
C ILE A 48 -6.09 -0.69 -4.32
N ALA A 49 -6.44 -0.06 -3.21
CA ALA A 49 -5.78 -0.30 -1.92
C ALA A 49 -5.94 -1.77 -1.47
N GLU A 50 -7.15 -2.33 -1.59
CA GLU A 50 -7.43 -3.74 -1.29
C GLU A 50 -6.55 -4.65 -2.15
N ARG A 51 -6.56 -4.47 -3.48
CA ARG A 51 -5.74 -5.26 -4.41
C ARG A 51 -4.24 -5.17 -4.10
N ILE A 52 -3.76 -4.01 -3.65
CA ILE A 52 -2.36 -3.85 -3.25
C ILE A 52 -2.06 -4.77 -2.05
N VAL A 53 -2.88 -4.73 -1.01
CA VAL A 53 -2.60 -5.46 0.23
C VAL A 53 -2.95 -6.95 0.16
N THR A 54 -3.80 -7.38 -0.77
CA THR A 54 -4.16 -8.79 -0.91
C THR A 54 -3.34 -9.51 -1.98
N ASP A 55 -3.14 -8.88 -3.14
CA ASP A 55 -2.69 -9.58 -4.35
C ASP A 55 -1.27 -9.21 -4.76
N LEU A 56 -0.90 -7.93 -4.61
CA LEU A 56 0.34 -7.41 -5.18
C LEU A 56 1.49 -7.35 -4.18
N LEU A 57 1.18 -6.88 -2.97
CA LEU A 57 2.13 -6.58 -1.90
C LEU A 57 1.52 -6.95 -0.56
N PRO A 58 1.24 -8.25 -0.31
CA PRO A 58 0.74 -8.68 0.98
C PRO A 58 1.71 -8.26 2.10
N PRO A 59 1.21 -7.74 3.23
CA PRO A 59 2.06 -7.39 4.36
C PRO A 59 2.85 -8.60 4.84
N THR A 60 4.16 -8.43 4.98
CA THR A 60 5.00 -9.41 5.66
C THR A 60 4.66 -9.40 7.15
N THR A 61 4.39 -10.56 7.74
CA THR A 61 4.24 -10.68 9.19
C THR A 61 5.62 -10.67 9.87
N ASP A 62 5.66 -10.54 11.20
CA ASP A 62 6.92 -10.62 11.97
C ASP A 62 7.69 -11.93 11.71
N ALA A 63 7.02 -12.99 11.26
CA ALA A 63 7.63 -14.26 10.88
C ALA A 63 8.23 -14.25 9.46
N ASP A 64 7.75 -13.36 8.59
CA ASP A 64 8.17 -13.27 7.18
C ASP A 64 9.31 -12.26 6.98
N VAL A 65 9.56 -11.38 7.96
CA VAL A 65 10.67 -10.43 7.94
C VAL A 65 11.93 -11.10 8.49
N ASP A 66 12.91 -11.34 7.63
CA ASP A 66 14.24 -11.79 8.07
C ASP A 66 14.95 -10.69 8.86
N MET A 67 14.87 -10.80 10.17
CA MET A 67 15.50 -9.89 11.13
C MET A 67 16.88 -10.38 11.60
N ALA A 68 17.42 -11.47 11.03
CA ALA A 68 18.72 -12.00 11.41
C ALA A 68 19.87 -10.99 11.18
N GLY A 69 19.69 -10.05 10.25
CA GLY A 69 20.64 -8.95 9.99
C GLY A 69 20.34 -7.64 10.72
N CYS A 70 19.27 -7.55 11.51
CA CYS A 70 18.89 -6.29 12.15
C CYS A 70 19.75 -6.03 13.40
N SER A 71 20.68 -5.08 13.31
CA SER A 71 21.58 -4.74 14.42
C SER A 71 20.84 -4.31 15.70
N ALA A 72 19.62 -3.76 15.56
CA ALA A 72 18.78 -3.39 16.70
C ALA A 72 18.29 -4.59 17.52
N ARG A 73 18.21 -5.78 16.90
CA ARG A 73 17.79 -7.05 17.55
C ARG A 73 18.96 -7.97 17.88
N LEU A 74 20.20 -7.51 17.68
CA LEU A 74 21.41 -8.30 17.90
C LEU A 74 21.58 -8.69 19.37
N LEU A 75 21.17 -7.81 20.29
CA LEU A 75 21.17 -8.08 21.74
C LEU A 75 20.16 -9.17 22.11
N ASP A 76 18.97 -9.18 21.51
CA ASP A 76 17.95 -10.21 21.77
C ASP A 76 18.42 -11.58 21.28
N ALA A 77 19.07 -11.63 20.10
CA ALA A 77 19.63 -12.86 19.55
C ALA A 77 20.79 -13.42 20.41
N VAL A 78 21.63 -12.54 20.96
CA VAL A 78 22.72 -12.93 21.88
C VAL A 78 22.15 -13.49 23.18
N ASN A 79 21.11 -12.86 23.75
CA ASN A 79 20.49 -13.35 24.98
C ASN A 79 19.87 -14.75 24.79
N ALA A 80 19.14 -14.96 23.69
CA ALA A 80 18.54 -16.26 23.38
C ALA A 80 19.59 -17.39 23.27
N ALA A 81 20.80 -17.10 22.78
CA ALA A 81 21.88 -18.09 22.66
C ALA A 81 22.52 -18.48 24.01
N PHE A 82 22.27 -17.73 25.09
CA PHE A 82 22.75 -18.02 26.43
C PHE A 82 21.69 -18.68 27.34
N ASP A 83 20.43 -18.75 26.88
CA ASP A 83 19.30 -19.33 27.63
C ASP A 83 19.07 -20.84 27.33
N ASP A 84 19.93 -21.47 26.51
CA ASP A 84 20.05 -22.92 26.27
C ASP A 84 21.20 -23.56 27.10
#